data_AF-A0AAQ0J707-F1
#
_entry.id   AF-A0AAQ0J707-F1
#
_cell.length_a   1.000
_cell.length_b   1.000
_cell.length_c   1.000
_cell.angle_alpha   90.00
_cell.angle_beta   90.00
_cell.angle_gamma   90.00
#
_symmetry.space_group_name_H-M   'P 1'
#
loop_
_entity.id
_entity.type
_entity.pdbx_description
1 polymer ?
#
loop_
_entity_poly.entity_id
_entity_poly.type
_entity_poly.pdbx_seq_one_letter_code
_entity_poly.pdbx_strand_id
1 'polypeptide(L)'
;MFNMEKSAAKEEKAVRQLFDLEQDMHDLTKAHEINANVQNKVQMLTSSLREGASKESFEKQQTLLAGYVALQKVLGRINRKMV
;
A
#
# COMPACT_ATOMS: atom_id res chain seq x y z
N MET A 1 27.07 -16.12 42.66
CA MET A 1 26.99 -16.41 41.21
C MET A 1 25.58 -16.07 40.76
N PHE A 2 25.42 -15.12 39.84
CA PHE A 2 24.12 -14.84 39.24
C PHE A 2 23.89 -15.84 38.11
N ASN A 3 22.85 -16.66 38.23
CA ASN A 3 22.39 -17.49 37.13
C ASN A 3 21.84 -16.57 36.04
N MET A 4 22.66 -16.31 35.02
CA MET A 4 22.19 -15.94 33.69
C MET A 4 21.49 -17.16 33.08
N GLU A 5 20.29 -17.48 33.56
CA GLU A 5 19.33 -18.13 32.70
C GLU A 5 19.02 -17.12 31.61
N LYS A 6 19.58 -17.40 30.44
CA LYS A 6 19.33 -16.68 29.20
C LYS A 6 17.81 -16.65 29.03
N SER A 7 17.20 -15.53 29.41
CA SER A 7 15.91 -15.12 28.87
C SER A 7 16.04 -15.33 27.38
N ALA A 8 15.38 -16.35 26.88
CA ALA A 8 15.22 -16.63 25.47
C ALA A 8 14.38 -15.49 24.88
N ALA A 9 14.98 -14.31 24.81
CA ALA A 9 14.76 -13.31 23.81
C ALA A 9 15.14 -13.94 22.46
N LYS A 10 14.29 -14.83 22.00
CA LYS A 10 14.16 -15.27 20.62
C LYS A 10 12.67 -15.47 20.46
N GLU A 11 11.94 -14.40 20.22
CA GLU A 11 11.51 -14.17 18.84
C GLU A 11 10.77 -15.39 18.28
N GLU A 12 9.83 -15.95 19.05
CA GLU A 12 8.54 -16.23 18.43
C GLU A 12 8.03 -14.87 17.95
N LYS A 13 8.51 -14.46 16.77
CA LYS A 13 7.81 -13.53 15.89
C LYS A 13 6.39 -14.05 15.92
N ALA A 14 5.54 -13.43 16.72
CA ALA A 14 4.11 -13.57 16.61
C ALA A 14 3.86 -13.50 15.11
N VAL A 15 3.40 -14.61 14.52
CA VAL A 15 3.13 -14.71 13.09
C VAL A 15 2.12 -13.61 12.85
N ARG A 16 2.61 -12.44 12.44
CA ARG A 16 1.82 -11.23 12.37
C ARG A 16 0.83 -11.56 11.29
N GLN A 17 -0.45 -11.69 11.64
CA GLN A 17 -1.48 -11.91 10.64
C GLN A 17 -1.38 -10.75 9.66
N LEU A 18 -0.80 -11.04 8.50
CA LEU A 18 -0.68 -10.09 7.43
C LEU A 18 -2.06 -9.94 6.83
N PHE A 19 -2.47 -8.70 6.62
CA PHE A 19 -3.68 -8.43 5.84
C PHE A 19 -3.48 -8.96 4.42
N ASP A 20 -4.56 -9.29 3.72
CA ASP A 20 -4.51 -9.85 2.37
C ASP A 20 -3.65 -8.99 1.42
N LEU A 21 -3.78 -7.66 1.48
CA LEU A 21 -2.95 -6.74 0.70
C LEU A 21 -1.47 -6.85 1.07
N GLU A 22 -1.13 -6.98 2.35
CA GLU A 22 0.26 -7.16 2.76
C GLU A 22 0.81 -8.50 2.24
N GLN A 23 0.01 -9.57 2.25
CA GLN A 23 0.39 -10.86 1.68
C GLN A 23 0.61 -10.77 0.16
N ASP A 24 -0.32 -10.14 -0.57
CA ASP A 24 -0.19 -9.94 -2.02
C ASP A 24 1.03 -9.08 -2.37
N MET A 25 1.39 -8.13 -1.50
CA MET A 25 2.58 -7.29 -1.70
C MET A 25 3.90 -8.02 -1.41
N HIS A 26 3.90 -9.20 -0.77
CA HIS A 26 5.09 -10.05 -0.63
C HIS A 26 5.42 -10.80 -1.93
N ASP A 27 4.44 -11.03 -2.80
CA ASP A 27 4.66 -11.58 -4.13
C ASP A 27 5.06 -10.45 -5.09
N LEU A 28 6.28 -10.52 -5.62
CA LEU A 28 6.84 -9.48 -6.50
C LEU A 28 6.00 -9.23 -7.76
N THR A 29 5.39 -10.28 -8.32
CA THR A 29 4.56 -10.16 -9.52
C THR A 29 3.27 -9.44 -9.19
N LYS A 30 2.57 -9.86 -8.13
CA LYS A 30 1.35 -9.19 -7.66
C LYS A 30 1.62 -7.77 -7.20
N ALA A 31 2.70 -7.54 -6.46
CA ALA A 31 3.11 -6.21 -6.02
C ALA A 31 3.35 -5.28 -7.21
N HIS A 32 4.00 -5.77 -8.27
CA HIS A 32 4.18 -4.99 -9.50
C HIS A 32 2.84 -4.68 -10.15
N GLU A 33 1.96 -5.67 -10.30
CA GLU A 33 0.63 -5.51 -10.91
C GLU A 33 -0.22 -4.49 -10.14
N ILE A 34 -0.29 -4.61 -8.81
CA ILE A 34 -1.02 -3.69 -7.94
C ILE A 34 -0.47 -2.26 -8.08
N ASN A 35 0.85 -2.08 -8.01
CA ASN A 35 1.47 -0.77 -8.16
C ASN A 35 1.19 -0.16 -9.55
N ALA A 36 1.31 -0.95 -10.62
CA ALA A 36 1.04 -0.51 -11.98
C ALA A 36 -0.43 -0.12 -12.18
N ASN A 37 -1.37 -0.91 -11.65
CA ASN A 37 -2.80 -0.62 -11.72
C ASN A 37 -3.13 0.68 -10.99
N VAL A 38 -2.66 0.83 -9.74
CA VAL A 38 -2.87 2.05 -8.96
C VAL A 38 -2.27 3.27 -9.67
N GLN A 39 -1.05 3.16 -10.23
CA GLN A 39 -0.43 4.23 -11.00
C GLN A 39 -1.25 4.60 -12.25
N ASN A 40 -1.73 3.61 -12.99
CA ASN A 40 -2.58 3.83 -14.16
C ASN A 40 -3.89 4.54 -13.78
N LYS A 41 -4.53 4.16 -12.67
CA LYS A 41 -5.75 4.85 -12.19
C LYS A 41 -5.48 6.30 -11.80
N VAL A 42 -4.37 6.59 -11.14
CA VAL A 42 -3.96 7.97 -10.83
C VAL A 42 -3.77 8.79 -12.09
N GLN A 43 -3.08 8.25 -13.10
CA GLN A 43 -2.87 8.94 -14.37
C GLN A 43 -4.19 9.19 -15.10
N MET A 44 -5.04 8.18 -15.24
CA MET A 44 -6.36 8.32 -15.87
C MET A 44 -7.24 9.38 -15.21
N LEU A 45 -7.34 9.35 -13.87
CA LEU A 45 -8.12 10.33 -13.13
C LEU A 45 -7.55 11.74 -13.27
N THR A 46 -6.21 11.88 -13.27
CA THR A 46 -5.55 13.16 -13.48
C THR A 46 -5.83 13.72 -14.87
N SER A 47 -5.79 12.90 -15.92
CA SER A 47 -6.13 13.31 -17.28
C SER A 47 -7.60 13.73 -17.39
N SER A 48 -8.51 12.91 -16.86
CA SER A 48 -9.95 13.21 -16.92
C SER A 48 -10.31 14.51 -16.19
N LEU A 49 -9.68 14.80 -15.05
CA LEU A 49 -9.87 16.06 -14.33
C LEU A 49 -9.37 17.28 -15.12
N ARG A 50 -8.33 17.12 -15.95
CA ARG A 50 -7.79 18.20 -16.82
C ARG A 50 -8.65 18.44 -18.05
N GLU A 51 -9.30 17.41 -18.57
CA GLU A 51 -10.18 17.49 -19.76
C GLU A 51 -11.49 18.23 -19.48
N GLY A 52 -11.83 18.46 -18.20
CA GLY A 52 -13.00 19.24 -17.79
C GLY A 52 -14.23 18.35 -17.66
N ALA A 53 -14.42 17.82 -16.45
CA ALA A 53 -15.63 17.07 -16.08
C ALA A 53 -16.75 18.01 -15.57
N SER A 54 -18.00 17.55 -15.59
CA SER A 54 -19.09 18.25 -14.90
C SER A 54 -18.78 18.38 -13.40
N LYS A 55 -19.31 19.40 -12.71
CA LYS A 55 -18.99 19.67 -11.29
C LYS A 55 -19.15 18.43 -10.39
N GLU A 56 -20.26 17.70 -10.55
CA GLU A 56 -20.52 16.48 -9.76
C GLU A 56 -19.53 15.35 -10.09
N SER A 57 -19.18 15.18 -11.38
CA SER A 57 -18.18 14.20 -11.80
C SER A 57 -16.78 14.59 -11.33
N PHE A 58 -16.46 15.88 -11.34
CA PHE A 58 -15.19 16.43 -10.90
C PHE A 58 -14.94 16.14 -9.42
N GLU A 59 -15.91 16.43 -8.54
CA GLU A 59 -15.79 16.17 -7.09
C GLU A 59 -15.58 14.68 -6.80
N LYS A 60 -16.32 13.81 -7.49
CA LYS A 60 -16.17 12.34 -7.39
C LYS A 60 -14.80 11.88 -7.86
N GLN A 61 -14.34 12.35 -9.01
CA GLN A 61 -13.03 12.01 -9.57
C GLN A 61 -11.88 12.55 -8.71
N GLN A 62 -12.01 13.75 -8.14
CA GLN A 62 -11.04 14.33 -7.23
C GLN A 62 -10.94 13.51 -5.94
N THR A 63 -12.06 13.08 -5.39
CA THR A 63 -12.11 12.21 -4.20
C THR A 63 -11.44 10.86 -4.48
N LEU A 64 -11.76 10.23 -5.61
CA LEU A 64 -11.12 8.98 -6.03
C LEU A 64 -9.62 9.15 -6.22
N LEU A 65 -9.18 10.23 -6.87
CA LEU A 65 -7.77 10.52 -7.07
C LEU A 65 -7.03 10.64 -5.73
N ALA A 66 -7.60 11.37 -4.76
CA ALA A 66 -7.04 11.48 -3.43
C ALA A 66 -6.91 10.11 -2.73
N GLY A 67 -7.92 9.24 -2.89
CA GLY A 67 -7.90 7.87 -2.39
C GLY A 67 -6.78 7.03 -3.00
N TYR A 68 -6.63 7.04 -4.33
CA TYR A 68 -5.55 6.31 -4.99
C TYR A 68 -4.15 6.84 -4.64
N VAL A 69 -3.99 8.16 -4.49
CA VAL A 69 -2.72 8.75 -4.03
C VAL A 69 -2.41 8.34 -2.58
N ALA A 70 -3.42 8.27 -1.71
CA ALA A 70 -3.24 7.75 -0.36
C ALA A 70 -2.84 6.26 -0.39
N LEU A 71 -3.46 5.46 -1.27
CA LEU A 71 -3.09 4.06 -1.46
C LEU A 71 -1.65 3.90 -1.94
N GLN A 72 -1.18 4.70 -2.91
CA GLN A 72 0.24 4.68 -3.34
C GLN A 72 1.19 4.89 -2.15
N LYS A 73 0.86 5.79 -1.23
CA LYS A 73 1.67 6.02 -0.01
C LYS A 73 1.66 4.81 0.92
N VAL A 74 0.52 4.13 1.05
CA VAL A 74 0.41 2.90 1.84
C VAL A 74 1.26 1.78 1.22
N LEU A 75 1.11 1.53 -0.09
CA LEU A 75 1.91 0.53 -0.82
C LEU A 75 3.41 0.81 -0.70
N GLY A 76 3.82 2.08 -0.84
CA GLY A 76 5.21 2.48 -0.67
C GLY A 76 5.75 2.23 0.76
N ARG A 77 4.91 2.35 1.79
CA ARG A 77 5.29 2.03 3.18
C ARG A 77 5.38 0.52 3.42
N ILE A 78 4.51 -0.27 2.78
CA ILE A 78 4.58 -1.74 2.84
C ILE A 78 5.89 -2.20 2.20
N ASN A 79 6.22 -1.73 0.99
CA ASN A 79 7.48 -2.05 0.31
C ASN A 79 8.73 -1.70 1.13
N ARG A 80 8.77 -0.54 1.78
CA ARG A 80 9.92 -0.13 2.63
C ARG A 80 10.11 -1.00 3.88
N LYS A 81 9.08 -1.70 4.35
CA LYS A 81 9.19 -2.62 5.49
C LYS A 81 9.68 -4.00 5.07
N MET A 82 9.70 -4.30 3.77
CA MET A 82 10.04 -5.61 3.21
C MET A 82 11.46 -5.65 2.62
N VAL A 83 12.05 -4.49 2.31
CA VAL A 83 13.49 -4.31 1.99
C VAL A 83 14.27 -4.17 3.29
#